data_AF-A0A1Z2TPD0-F1
#
_entry.id   AF-A0A1Z2TPD0-F1
#
_cell.length_a   1.000
_cell.length_b   1.000
_cell.length_c   1.000
_cell.angle_alpha   90.00
_cell.angle_beta   90.00
_cell.angle_gamma   90.00
#
_symmetry.space_group_name_H-M   'P 1'
#
loop_
_entity.id
_entity.type
_entity.pdbx_description
1 polymer ?
#
loop_
_entity_poly.entity_id
_entity_poly.type
_entity_poly.pdbx_seq_one_letter_code
_entity_poly.pdbx_strand_id
1 'polypeptide(L)'
;MGKGATGLVLALAIIFLVLFGAVILKRGEESPKTCTFSSDFPLVQSPHVINVAYYPENGSKVSFSEGFGAWPISGGSGYSIIDEWATELGITPPCHIQRGEVRVKIEKGAKASHSVHLCHHNPNPTDPLWEKCLKEYTLRTELMIPSGEVKIATFVVPIGGGSWKKTDMPFCGKALNLTSAGACPPATAWVNGTCSCTPEEILKITVKRLESAGFSKREDVKVLETEVLKPMYSALFVKDDEYLYVEFVEVEGMNLMRVLMIMGDEKTVRAYAGAFSSAP
;
A
#
# COMPACT_ATOMS: atom_id res chain seq x y z
N MET A 1 -28.41 25.29 -66.60
CA MET A 1 -27.05 24.96 -66.13
C MET A 1 -27.14 24.61 -64.66
N GLY A 2 -27.09 23.31 -64.31
CA GLY A 2 -27.22 22.84 -62.93
C GLY A 2 -26.59 21.47 -62.79
N LYS A 3 -25.27 21.43 -62.58
CA LYS A 3 -24.47 20.20 -62.37
C LYS A 3 -23.34 20.36 -61.34
N GLY A 4 -23.42 21.35 -60.45
CA GLY A 4 -22.34 21.66 -59.50
C GLY A 4 -22.52 21.14 -58.07
N ALA A 5 -23.75 20.86 -57.63
CA ALA A 5 -24.03 20.66 -56.20
C ALA A 5 -23.92 19.20 -55.72
N THR A 6 -24.02 18.21 -56.62
CA THR A 6 -24.18 16.80 -56.22
C THR A 6 -22.86 16.12 -55.87
N GLY A 7 -21.74 16.55 -56.45
CA GLY A 7 -20.42 15.94 -56.20
C GLY A 7 -19.84 16.31 -54.83
N LEU A 8 -20.09 17.52 -54.34
CA LEU A 8 -19.54 18.00 -53.07
C LEU A 8 -20.20 17.34 -51.85
N VAL A 9 -21.51 17.08 -51.94
CA VAL A 9 -22.29 16.43 -50.87
C VAL A 9 -21.86 14.97 -50.71
N LEU A 10 -21.57 14.27 -51.80
CA LEU A 10 -21.13 12.88 -51.75
C LEU A 10 -19.71 12.73 -51.19
N ALA A 11 -18.81 13.66 -51.53
CA ALA A 11 -17.45 13.68 -50.99
C ALA A 11 -17.42 13.95 -49.48
N LEU A 12 -18.26 14.89 -49.00
CA LEU A 12 -18.37 15.20 -47.57
C LEU A 12 -18.98 14.03 -46.77
N ALA A 13 -19.96 13.32 -47.32
CA ALA A 13 -20.57 12.16 -46.67
C ALA A 13 -19.58 10.99 -46.51
N ILE A 14 -18.71 10.75 -47.51
CA ILE A 14 -17.68 9.71 -47.44
C ILE A 14 -16.60 10.07 -46.42
N ILE A 15 -16.16 11.34 -46.36
CA ILE A 15 -15.19 11.81 -45.35
C ILE A 15 -15.77 11.67 -43.94
N PHE A 16 -17.06 11.99 -43.74
CA PHE A 16 -17.74 11.81 -42.46
C PHE A 16 -17.81 10.33 -42.05
N LEU A 17 -18.11 9.43 -42.99
CA LEU A 17 -18.15 7.98 -42.73
C LEU A 17 -16.77 7.38 -42.45
N VAL A 18 -15.71 7.86 -43.11
CA VAL A 18 -14.33 7.41 -42.85
C VAL A 18 -13.84 7.94 -41.50
N LEU A 19 -14.16 9.19 -41.14
CA LEU A 19 -13.81 9.75 -39.84
C LEU A 19 -14.61 9.10 -38.70
N PHE A 20 -15.91 8.84 -38.87
CA PHE A 20 -16.68 8.10 -37.87
C PHE A 20 -16.28 6.63 -37.79
N GLY A 21 -15.98 5.98 -38.92
CA GLY A 21 -15.48 4.62 -38.95
C GLY A 21 -14.11 4.47 -38.26
N ALA A 22 -13.23 5.46 -38.42
CA ALA A 22 -11.93 5.50 -37.75
C ALA A 22 -12.03 5.83 -36.24
N VAL A 23 -13.04 6.60 -35.82
CA VAL A 23 -13.29 6.90 -34.40
C VAL A 23 -13.95 5.71 -33.67
N ILE A 24 -14.71 4.87 -34.36
CA ILE A 24 -15.34 3.68 -33.75
C ILE A 24 -14.36 2.49 -33.63
N LEU A 25 -13.22 2.50 -34.32
CA LEU A 25 -12.24 1.40 -34.33
C LEU A 25 -11.08 1.53 -33.33
N LYS A 26 -11.22 2.36 -32.28
CA LYS A 26 -10.19 2.49 -31.24
C LYS A 26 -10.76 2.55 -29.83
N ARG A 27 -11.54 1.55 -29.44
CA ARG A 27 -11.67 1.14 -28.04
C ARG A 27 -12.18 -0.30 -27.99
N GLY A 28 -11.28 -1.25 -28.24
CA GLY A 28 -11.38 -2.49 -27.49
C GLY A 28 -11.17 -2.11 -26.03
N GLU A 29 -12.24 -1.79 -25.31
CA GLU A 29 -12.22 -1.91 -23.86
C GLU A 29 -11.98 -3.38 -23.57
N GLU A 30 -10.71 -3.76 -23.45
CA GLU A 30 -10.38 -4.96 -22.70
C GLU A 30 -11.11 -4.85 -21.37
N SER A 31 -12.06 -5.75 -21.15
CA SER A 31 -12.73 -5.90 -19.87
C SER A 31 -11.67 -5.82 -18.77
N PRO A 32 -11.82 -4.96 -17.76
CA PRO A 32 -10.77 -4.72 -16.79
C PRO A 32 -10.34 -6.05 -16.17
N LYS A 33 -9.09 -6.46 -16.44
CA LYS A 33 -8.50 -7.67 -15.86
C LYS A 33 -8.69 -7.59 -14.35
N THR A 34 -9.47 -8.51 -13.80
CA THR A 34 -9.79 -8.53 -12.38
C THR A 34 -8.80 -9.46 -11.69
N CYS A 35 -8.06 -8.94 -10.72
CA CYS A 35 -7.17 -9.75 -9.90
C CYS A 35 -7.97 -10.40 -8.79
N THR A 36 -7.84 -11.71 -8.65
CA THR A 36 -8.48 -12.49 -7.60
C THR A 36 -7.44 -13.20 -6.77
N PHE A 37 -7.68 -13.31 -5.47
CA PHE A 37 -6.91 -14.20 -4.63
C PHE A 37 -7.47 -15.62 -4.75
N SER A 38 -6.62 -16.63 -4.62
CA SER A 38 -7.02 -18.04 -4.82
C SER A 38 -7.85 -18.64 -3.67
N SER A 39 -8.06 -17.91 -2.58
CA SER A 39 -8.80 -18.38 -1.41
C SER A 39 -9.49 -17.24 -0.66
N ASP A 40 -10.55 -17.56 0.08
CA ASP A 40 -11.19 -16.62 1.00
C ASP A 40 -10.54 -16.69 2.38
N PHE A 41 -10.39 -15.55 3.03
CA PHE A 41 -9.87 -15.45 4.40
C PHE A 41 -10.41 -14.19 5.08
N PRO A 42 -10.52 -14.17 6.41
CA PRO A 42 -10.98 -12.99 7.12
C PRO A 42 -9.92 -11.89 7.10
N LEU A 43 -10.32 -10.71 6.63
CA LEU A 43 -9.57 -9.47 6.81
C LEU A 43 -9.97 -8.84 8.14
N VAL A 44 -8.96 -8.52 8.95
CA VAL A 44 -9.14 -7.82 10.22
C VAL A 44 -8.41 -6.49 10.10
N GLN A 45 -9.14 -5.41 10.35
CA GLN A 45 -8.59 -4.08 10.31
C GLN A 45 -7.63 -3.88 11.48
N SER A 46 -6.39 -3.53 11.15
CA SER A 46 -5.31 -3.25 12.10
C SER A 46 -4.88 -1.78 11.99
N PRO A 47 -4.14 -1.24 12.98
CA PRO A 47 -3.31 -0.08 12.73
C PRO A 47 -2.27 -0.37 11.63
N HIS A 48 -1.43 0.60 11.30
CA HIS A 48 -0.33 0.50 10.34
C HIS A 48 0.81 -0.45 10.81
N VAL A 49 0.47 -1.61 11.35
CA VAL A 49 1.37 -2.66 11.81
C VAL A 49 1.17 -3.88 10.92
N ILE A 50 2.27 -4.36 10.35
CA ILE A 50 2.34 -5.60 9.58
C ILE A 50 3.05 -6.63 10.44
N ASN A 51 2.50 -7.85 10.51
CA ASN A 51 3.16 -9.00 11.13
C ASN A 51 2.78 -10.26 10.35
N VAL A 52 3.70 -10.74 9.53
CA VAL A 52 3.47 -11.89 8.65
C VAL A 52 4.65 -12.85 8.74
N ALA A 53 4.37 -14.16 8.83
CA ALA A 53 5.37 -15.20 8.69
C ALA A 53 5.06 -16.05 7.44
N TYR A 54 6.03 -16.16 6.53
CA TYR A 54 5.99 -16.99 5.33
C TYR A 54 6.62 -18.36 5.61
N TYR A 55 5.98 -19.41 5.10
CA TYR A 55 6.40 -20.80 5.20
C TYR A 55 6.57 -21.37 3.78
N PRO A 56 7.79 -21.35 3.22
CA PRO A 56 8.06 -21.99 1.94
C PRO A 56 8.00 -23.53 2.06
N GLU A 57 7.82 -24.21 0.92
CA GLU A 57 7.71 -25.68 0.87
C GLU A 57 8.94 -26.42 1.41
N ASN A 58 10.10 -25.77 1.43
CA ASN A 58 11.34 -26.33 1.98
C ASN A 58 11.36 -26.43 3.52
N GLY A 59 10.27 -26.06 4.20
CA GLY A 59 10.13 -26.13 5.66
C GLY A 59 10.82 -25.00 6.41
N SER A 60 11.42 -24.03 5.71
CA SER A 60 11.94 -22.81 6.35
C SER A 60 10.81 -21.88 6.77
N LYS A 61 11.16 -20.82 7.50
CA LYS A 61 10.23 -19.79 7.95
C LYS A 61 10.93 -18.44 7.86
N VAL A 62 10.23 -17.45 7.32
CA VAL A 62 10.69 -16.06 7.28
C VAL A 62 9.60 -15.21 7.90
N SER A 63 9.91 -14.33 8.85
CA SER A 63 8.93 -13.39 9.38
C SER A 63 9.33 -11.97 9.08
N PHE A 64 8.33 -11.17 8.73
CA PHE A 64 8.41 -9.74 8.54
C PHE A 64 7.45 -9.04 9.48
N SER A 65 7.97 -8.05 10.18
CA SER A 65 7.18 -7.10 10.94
C SER A 65 7.57 -5.69 10.58
N GLU A 66 6.58 -4.85 10.36
CA GLU A 66 6.74 -3.42 10.14
C GLU A 66 5.78 -2.67 11.03
N GLY A 67 6.27 -1.62 11.68
CA GLY A 67 5.47 -0.80 12.56
C GLY A 67 5.92 0.65 12.48
N PHE A 68 4.94 1.54 12.65
CA PHE A 68 5.18 2.95 12.86
C PHE A 68 4.61 3.34 14.23
N GLY A 69 5.27 4.29 14.88
CA GLY A 69 4.85 4.84 16.15
C GLY A 69 5.11 6.34 16.16
N ALA A 70 4.19 7.10 16.75
CA ALA A 70 4.35 8.53 16.95
C ALA A 70 4.10 8.87 18.41
N TRP A 71 5.07 9.52 19.05
CA TRP A 71 4.99 9.99 20.43
C TRP A 71 4.98 11.52 20.43
N PRO A 72 3.82 12.14 20.74
CA PRO A 72 3.73 13.59 20.88
C PRO A 72 4.82 14.15 21.79
N ILE A 73 5.38 15.30 21.43
CA ILE A 73 6.37 15.99 22.27
C ILE A 73 5.76 16.44 23.60
N SER A 74 6.61 16.80 24.58
CA SER A 74 6.15 17.29 25.88
C SER A 74 5.14 18.42 25.75
N GLY A 75 3.98 18.28 26.41
CA GLY A 75 2.86 19.23 26.35
C GLY A 75 2.05 19.20 25.04
N GLY A 76 2.28 18.21 24.18
CA GLY A 76 1.48 17.89 23.00
C GLY A 76 0.59 16.66 23.21
N SER A 77 -0.41 16.52 22.36
CA SER A 77 -1.27 15.34 22.31
C SER A 77 -1.46 14.86 20.86
N GLY A 78 -2.01 13.65 20.72
CA GLY A 78 -2.36 13.10 19.43
C GLY A 78 -3.16 11.82 19.55
N TYR A 79 -3.86 11.47 18.48
CA TYR A 79 -4.67 10.26 18.42
C TYR A 79 -4.51 9.57 17.06
N SER A 80 -4.73 8.26 17.07
CA SER A 80 -4.86 7.42 15.88
C SER A 80 -6.23 6.76 15.91
N ILE A 81 -6.98 6.84 14.81
CA ILE A 81 -8.26 6.15 14.64
C ILE A 81 -8.18 5.23 13.43
N ILE A 82 -8.87 4.10 13.51
CA ILE A 82 -9.10 3.28 12.32
C ILE A 82 -9.99 4.08 11.36
N ASP A 83 -9.55 4.19 10.11
CA ASP A 83 -10.19 4.98 9.06
C ASP A 83 -9.95 4.26 7.74
N GLU A 84 -10.97 3.64 7.14
CA GLU A 84 -10.84 2.84 5.90
C GLU A 84 -10.80 3.71 4.63
N TRP A 85 -10.07 4.83 4.71
CA TRP A 85 -10.09 5.91 3.73
C TRP A 85 -9.65 5.46 2.32
N ALA A 86 -8.69 4.54 2.20
CA ALA A 86 -8.21 4.06 0.92
C ALA A 86 -9.21 3.06 0.31
N THR A 87 -9.87 2.26 1.16
CA THR A 87 -11.01 1.42 0.77
C THR A 87 -12.18 2.27 0.28
N GLU A 88 -12.58 3.31 1.02
CA GLU A 88 -13.67 4.22 0.66
C GLU A 88 -13.43 4.97 -0.65
N LEU A 89 -12.17 5.35 -0.92
CA LEU A 89 -11.76 5.96 -2.19
C LEU A 89 -11.65 4.96 -3.34
N GLY A 90 -11.75 3.66 -3.08
CA GLY A 90 -11.62 2.61 -4.10
C GLY A 90 -10.20 2.43 -4.64
N ILE A 91 -9.18 2.86 -3.89
CA ILE A 91 -7.77 2.85 -4.33
C ILE A 91 -6.93 1.72 -3.73
N THR A 92 -7.54 0.83 -2.94
CA THR A 92 -6.85 -0.34 -2.36
C THR A 92 -6.19 -1.20 -3.44
N PRO A 93 -5.01 -1.79 -3.19
CA PRO A 93 -4.45 -2.80 -4.09
C PRO A 93 -5.30 -4.08 -4.04
N PRO A 94 -5.43 -4.81 -5.15
CA PRO A 94 -6.09 -6.13 -5.15
C PRO A 94 -5.32 -7.16 -4.32
N CYS A 95 -5.99 -8.27 -3.97
CA CYS A 95 -5.39 -9.47 -3.38
C CYS A 95 -4.66 -9.30 -2.03
N HIS A 96 -4.85 -8.21 -1.30
CA HIS A 96 -4.14 -8.00 -0.04
C HIS A 96 -4.60 -8.99 1.05
N ILE A 97 -3.65 -9.55 1.80
CA ILE A 97 -3.90 -10.52 2.88
C ILE A 97 -3.93 -9.88 4.27
N GLN A 98 -3.32 -8.70 4.39
CA GLN A 98 -3.32 -7.88 5.59
C GLN A 98 -3.46 -6.42 5.16
N ARG A 99 -4.20 -5.65 5.95
CA ARG A 99 -4.38 -4.21 5.74
C ARG A 99 -4.41 -3.47 7.08
N GLY A 100 -3.95 -2.23 7.05
CA GLY A 100 -4.15 -1.30 8.14
C GLY A 100 -4.33 0.10 7.61
N GLU A 101 -5.46 0.72 7.91
CA GLU A 101 -5.83 2.06 7.45
C GLU A 101 -6.23 2.88 8.67
N VAL A 102 -5.53 4.00 8.86
CA VAL A 102 -5.71 4.87 10.02
C VAL A 102 -5.62 6.34 9.64
N ARG A 103 -6.22 7.17 10.49
CA ARG A 103 -6.03 8.61 10.52
C ARG A 103 -5.33 8.99 11.81
N VAL A 104 -4.22 9.70 11.70
CA VAL A 104 -3.38 10.15 12.79
C VAL A 104 -3.44 11.67 12.85
N LYS A 105 -3.71 12.23 14.03
CA LYS A 105 -3.65 13.68 14.26
C LYS A 105 -2.70 14.00 15.39
N ILE A 106 -1.83 14.98 15.17
CA ILE A 106 -0.83 15.43 16.14
C ILE A 106 -0.90 16.95 16.30
N GLU A 107 -1.01 17.43 17.53
CA GLU A 107 -1.23 18.85 17.80
C GLU A 107 0.05 19.70 17.76
N LYS A 108 1.16 19.18 18.29
CA LYS A 108 2.41 19.95 18.49
C LYS A 108 3.66 19.26 17.93
N GLY A 109 3.48 18.38 16.96
CA GLY A 109 4.53 17.51 16.46
C GLY A 109 4.84 16.33 17.39
N ALA A 110 5.57 15.37 16.87
CA ALA A 110 5.90 14.14 17.57
C ALA A 110 7.25 13.61 17.15
N LYS A 111 7.87 12.84 18.05
CA LYS A 111 8.93 11.93 17.67
C LYS A 111 8.27 10.71 17.02
N ALA A 112 8.55 10.46 15.76
CA ALA A 112 8.12 9.25 15.08
C ALA A 112 9.24 8.21 15.09
N SER A 113 8.87 6.94 15.15
CA SER A 113 9.76 5.84 14.81
C SER A 113 9.10 4.94 13.79
N HIS A 114 9.87 4.56 12.79
CA HIS A 114 9.56 3.44 11.91
C HIS A 114 10.49 2.29 12.26
N SER A 115 9.95 1.08 12.30
CA SER A 115 10.70 -0.13 12.61
C SER A 115 10.30 -1.24 11.65
N VAL A 116 11.30 -1.80 10.97
CA VAL A 116 11.17 -2.95 10.09
C VAL A 116 12.09 -4.03 10.62
N HIS A 117 11.57 -5.25 10.68
CA HIS A 117 12.33 -6.41 11.13
C HIS A 117 12.02 -7.61 10.22
N LEU A 118 13.08 -8.21 9.68
CA LEU A 118 13.03 -9.43 8.88
C LEU A 118 13.90 -10.49 9.56
N CYS A 119 13.30 -11.64 9.82
CA CYS A 119 13.94 -12.75 10.52
C CYS A 119 13.81 -14.02 9.69
N HIS A 120 14.95 -14.59 9.31
CA HIS A 120 15.02 -15.96 8.79
C HIS A 120 15.15 -16.90 9.98
N HIS A 121 14.14 -17.74 10.18
CA HIS A 121 14.03 -18.63 11.32
C HIS A 121 14.80 -19.93 11.11
N ASN A 122 15.15 -20.57 12.22
CA ASN A 122 15.73 -21.90 12.18
C ASN A 122 14.62 -22.92 11.90
N PRO A 123 14.66 -23.72 10.81
CA PRO A 123 13.62 -24.71 10.54
C PRO A 123 13.49 -25.78 11.63
N ASN A 124 14.52 -25.97 12.45
CA ASN A 124 14.54 -26.93 13.56
C ASN A 124 14.96 -26.24 14.87
N PRO A 125 14.08 -25.43 15.49
CA PRO A 125 14.41 -24.75 16.74
C PRO A 125 14.50 -25.76 17.89
N THR A 126 15.58 -25.70 18.66
CA THR A 126 15.74 -26.51 19.88
C THR A 126 14.73 -26.09 20.97
N ASP A 127 14.32 -24.81 20.95
CA ASP A 127 13.27 -24.25 21.80
C ASP A 127 12.41 -23.28 20.96
N PRO A 128 11.14 -23.60 20.68
CA PRO A 128 10.25 -22.74 19.90
C PRO A 128 9.91 -21.40 20.58
N LEU A 129 10.03 -21.29 21.91
CA LEU A 129 9.72 -20.06 22.65
C LEU A 129 10.86 -19.05 22.61
N TRP A 130 12.08 -19.52 22.34
CA TRP A 130 13.30 -18.71 22.26
C TRP A 130 14.00 -18.88 20.91
N GLU A 131 13.21 -19.18 19.88
CA GLU A 131 13.70 -19.32 18.51
C GLU A 131 14.47 -18.05 18.11
N LYS A 132 15.77 -18.20 17.90
CA LYS A 132 16.62 -17.13 17.38
C LYS A 132 16.56 -17.11 15.86
N CYS A 133 16.58 -15.91 15.29
CA CYS A 133 16.81 -15.72 13.87
C CYS A 133 18.19 -16.27 13.51
N LEU A 134 18.26 -17.09 12.46
CA LEU A 134 19.53 -17.45 11.81
C LEU A 134 20.14 -16.23 11.14
N LYS A 135 19.29 -15.36 10.59
CA LYS A 135 19.66 -14.09 9.98
C LYS A 135 18.58 -13.07 10.32
N GLU A 136 19.01 -11.93 10.85
CA GLU A 136 18.14 -10.85 11.28
C GLU A 136 18.55 -9.56 10.59
N TYR A 137 17.55 -8.83 10.13
CA TYR A 137 17.69 -7.47 9.65
C TYR A 137 16.72 -6.58 10.39
N THR A 138 17.22 -5.50 10.96
CA THR A 138 16.42 -4.51 11.66
C THR A 138 16.77 -3.14 11.12
N LEU A 139 15.76 -2.43 10.60
CA LEU A 139 15.84 -1.02 10.26
C LEU A 139 15.01 -0.24 11.27
N ARG A 140 15.60 0.80 11.85
CA ARG A 140 14.89 1.73 12.72
C ARG A 140 15.25 3.15 12.34
N THR A 141 14.24 3.92 11.98
CA THR A 141 14.37 5.34 11.69
C THR A 141 13.61 6.11 12.75
N GLU A 142 14.23 7.15 13.30
CA GLU A 142 13.61 8.07 14.24
C GLU A 142 13.71 9.49 13.70
N LEU A 143 12.59 10.20 13.64
CA LEU A 143 12.59 11.59 13.17
C LEU A 143 11.47 12.40 13.81
N MET A 144 11.55 13.73 13.64
CA MET A 144 10.51 14.65 14.07
C MET A 144 9.49 14.84 12.96
N ILE A 145 8.22 14.55 13.26
CA ILE A 145 7.09 14.83 12.37
C ILE A 145 6.34 16.08 12.81
N PRO A 146 5.79 16.87 11.87
CA PRO A 146 5.08 18.10 12.18
C PRO A 146 3.72 17.82 12.84
N SER A 147 3.12 18.88 13.38
CA SER A 147 1.69 18.90 13.71
C SER A 147 0.86 18.82 12.43
N GLY A 148 -0.30 18.19 12.52
CA GLY A 148 -1.18 18.01 11.37
C GLY A 148 -2.01 16.74 11.49
N GLU A 149 -2.77 16.48 10.44
CA GLU A 149 -3.50 15.25 10.24
C GLU A 149 -2.94 14.51 9.03
N VAL A 150 -2.79 13.20 9.14
CA VAL A 150 -2.37 12.32 8.06
C VAL A 150 -3.20 11.06 8.07
N LYS A 151 -3.47 10.53 6.88
CA LYS A 151 -4.08 9.22 6.67
C LYS A 151 -3.01 8.26 6.18
N ILE A 152 -2.88 7.11 6.81
CA ILE A 152 -1.88 6.10 6.48
C ILE A 152 -2.63 4.81 6.13
N ALA A 153 -2.26 4.17 5.04
CA ALA A 153 -2.71 2.84 4.70
C ALA A 153 -1.53 1.94 4.36
N THR A 154 -1.50 0.73 4.93
CA THR A 154 -0.54 -0.32 4.62
C THR A 154 -1.28 -1.56 4.14
N PHE A 155 -0.76 -2.21 3.11
CA PHE A 155 -1.29 -3.46 2.57
C PHE A 155 -0.15 -4.44 2.33
N VAL A 156 -0.44 -5.72 2.53
CA VAL A 156 0.46 -6.82 2.17
C VAL A 156 -0.20 -7.65 1.08
N VAL A 157 0.43 -7.74 -0.08
CA VAL A 157 -0.10 -8.46 -1.25
C VAL A 157 0.83 -9.62 -1.60
N PRO A 158 0.34 -10.86 -1.65
CA PRO A 158 1.14 -11.97 -2.14
C PRO A 158 1.38 -11.86 -3.65
N ILE A 159 2.65 -11.91 -4.02
CA ILE A 159 3.12 -11.80 -5.41
C ILE A 159 3.68 -13.11 -5.96
N GLY A 160 3.68 -14.16 -5.15
CA GLY A 160 3.98 -15.53 -5.54
C GLY A 160 3.18 -16.52 -4.70
N GLY A 161 3.25 -17.80 -5.05
CA GLY A 161 2.63 -18.87 -4.26
C GLY A 161 3.25 -18.99 -2.87
N GLY A 162 2.39 -19.25 -1.88
CA GLY A 162 2.87 -19.42 -0.51
C GLY A 162 1.80 -19.73 0.53
N SER A 163 2.29 -19.95 1.76
CA SER A 163 1.49 -20.07 2.97
C SER A 163 2.01 -19.05 3.98
N TRP A 164 1.13 -18.17 4.43
CA TRP A 164 1.46 -17.12 5.40
C TRP A 164 0.62 -17.24 6.65
N LYS A 165 1.25 -17.03 7.80
CA LYS A 165 0.59 -16.80 9.07
C LYS A 165 0.62 -15.31 9.34
N LYS A 166 -0.54 -14.65 9.25
CA LYS A 166 -0.69 -13.22 9.56
C LYS A 166 -1.14 -13.03 11.00
N THR A 167 -0.67 -11.94 11.61
CA THR A 167 -1.07 -11.50 12.95
C THR A 167 -1.57 -10.07 12.87
N ASP A 168 -2.88 -9.91 12.97
CA ASP A 168 -3.56 -8.62 12.99
C ASP A 168 -3.60 -8.09 14.43
N MET A 169 -3.46 -6.77 14.59
CA MET A 169 -3.34 -6.10 15.88
C MET A 169 -4.49 -5.10 16.10
N PRO A 170 -5.76 -5.55 16.19
CA PRO A 170 -6.90 -4.64 16.23
C PRO A 170 -6.84 -3.66 17.42
N PHE A 171 -7.45 -2.49 17.26
CA PHE A 171 -7.66 -1.58 18.40
C PHE A 171 -8.74 -2.12 19.33
N CYS A 172 -8.54 -1.95 20.64
CA CYS A 172 -9.58 -2.22 21.64
C CYS A 172 -10.69 -1.18 21.70
N GLY A 173 -10.57 -0.09 20.94
CA GLY A 173 -11.54 0.99 20.89
C GLY A 173 -11.51 1.67 19.53
N LYS A 174 -12.36 2.69 19.37
CA LYS A 174 -12.44 3.45 18.11
C LYS A 174 -11.22 4.35 17.87
N ALA A 175 -10.48 4.68 18.93
CA ALA A 175 -9.33 5.57 18.90
C ALA A 175 -8.26 5.09 19.89
N LEU A 176 -7.00 5.16 19.46
CA LEU A 176 -5.82 5.04 20.30
C LEU A 176 -5.31 6.44 20.62
N ASN A 177 -5.36 6.83 21.88
CA ASN A 177 -4.64 8.03 22.33
C ASN A 177 -3.14 7.71 22.31
N LEU A 178 -2.34 8.48 21.58
CA LEU A 178 -0.90 8.23 21.41
C LEU A 178 -0.12 8.40 22.72
N THR A 179 -0.74 8.95 23.77
CA THR A 179 -0.17 9.02 25.12
C THR A 179 -0.60 7.86 26.03
N SER A 180 -1.48 6.95 25.59
CA SER A 180 -1.93 5.79 26.38
C SER A 180 -1.96 4.51 25.55
N ALA A 181 -1.21 3.50 25.96
CA ALA A 181 -1.17 2.22 25.26
C ALA A 181 -2.40 1.37 25.58
N GLY A 182 -3.08 0.88 24.53
CA GLY A 182 -4.12 -0.14 24.64
C GLY A 182 -4.26 -0.88 23.32
N ALA A 183 -3.65 -2.07 23.23
CA ALA A 183 -3.82 -2.98 22.10
C ALA A 183 -4.72 -4.15 22.52
N CYS A 184 -5.52 -4.66 21.59
CA CYS A 184 -6.32 -5.85 21.83
C CYS A 184 -5.54 -7.13 21.58
N PRO A 185 -6.04 -8.28 22.07
CA PRO A 185 -5.43 -9.56 21.79
C PRO A 185 -5.21 -9.71 20.27
N PRO A 186 -4.00 -10.10 19.85
CA PRO A 186 -3.71 -10.31 18.44
C PRO A 186 -4.64 -11.36 17.83
N ALA A 187 -5.12 -11.12 16.61
CA ALA A 187 -5.87 -12.08 15.83
C ALA A 187 -4.93 -12.75 14.82
N THR A 188 -4.83 -14.07 14.86
CA THR A 188 -3.92 -14.83 13.99
C THR A 188 -4.71 -15.68 13.01
N ALA A 189 -4.30 -15.68 11.74
CA ALA A 189 -4.91 -16.50 10.71
C ALA A 189 -3.86 -17.06 9.74
N TRP A 190 -4.16 -18.24 9.18
CA TRP A 190 -3.43 -18.81 8.07
C TRP A 190 -4.05 -18.37 6.75
N VAL A 191 -3.20 -18.04 5.78
CA VAL A 191 -3.59 -17.64 4.44
C VAL A 191 -2.74 -18.42 3.45
N ASN A 192 -3.38 -19.14 2.53
CA ASN A 192 -2.70 -19.96 1.52
C ASN A 192 -3.14 -19.50 0.15
N GLY A 193 -2.20 -19.26 -0.76
CA GLY A 193 -2.55 -18.87 -2.11
C GLY A 193 -1.55 -17.98 -2.83
N THR A 194 -2.04 -17.28 -3.84
CA THR A 194 -1.33 -16.23 -4.57
C THR A 194 -2.36 -15.27 -5.17
N CYS A 195 -1.95 -14.03 -5.45
CA CYS A 195 -2.72 -13.20 -6.35
C CYS A 195 -2.61 -13.75 -7.78
N SER A 196 -3.69 -13.68 -8.55
CA SER A 196 -3.72 -14.09 -9.97
C SER A 196 -3.00 -13.12 -10.91
N CYS A 197 -2.56 -11.97 -10.41
CA CYS A 197 -1.90 -10.91 -11.16
C CYS A 197 -0.41 -10.83 -10.82
N THR A 198 0.41 -10.45 -11.79
CA THR A 198 1.83 -10.17 -11.54
C THR A 198 1.98 -8.88 -10.72
N PRO A 199 3.14 -8.62 -10.09
CA PRO A 199 3.40 -7.37 -9.38
C PRO A 199 3.14 -6.12 -10.25
N GLU A 200 3.54 -6.15 -11.51
CA GLU A 200 3.37 -5.04 -12.46
C GLU A 200 1.89 -4.79 -12.75
N GLU A 201 1.09 -5.85 -12.82
CA GLU A 201 -0.36 -5.75 -13.01
C GLU A 201 -1.05 -5.18 -11.78
N ILE A 202 -0.66 -5.60 -10.58
CA ILE A 202 -1.16 -5.06 -9.31
C ILE A 202 -0.85 -3.56 -9.22
N LEU A 203 0.39 -3.17 -9.51
CA LEU A 203 0.81 -1.76 -9.56
C LEU A 203 -0.02 -0.99 -10.58
N LYS A 204 -0.12 -1.48 -11.83
CA LYS A 204 -0.86 -0.81 -12.91
C LYS A 204 -2.33 -0.63 -12.57
N ILE A 205 -2.98 -1.64 -11.97
CA ILE A 205 -4.38 -1.56 -11.55
C ILE A 205 -4.55 -0.54 -10.42
N THR A 206 -3.65 -0.55 -9.45
CA THR A 206 -3.70 0.38 -8.32
C THR A 206 -3.49 1.82 -8.78
N VAL A 207 -2.49 2.08 -9.64
CA VAL A 207 -2.27 3.41 -10.24
C VAL A 207 -3.48 3.88 -11.05
N LYS A 208 -4.09 3.00 -11.87
CA LYS A 208 -5.34 3.34 -12.57
C LYS A 208 -6.48 3.69 -11.62
N ARG A 209 -6.57 3.04 -10.46
CA ARG A 209 -7.57 3.38 -9.42
C ARG A 209 -7.30 4.76 -8.82
N LEU A 210 -6.03 5.10 -8.56
CA LEU A 210 -5.65 6.45 -8.12
C LEU A 210 -6.08 7.51 -9.15
N GLU A 211 -5.74 7.30 -10.42
CA GLU A 211 -6.13 8.19 -11.52
C GLU A 211 -7.66 8.33 -11.62
N SER A 212 -8.38 7.21 -11.52
CA SER A 212 -9.85 7.20 -11.53
C SER A 212 -10.47 7.91 -10.33
N ALA A 213 -9.79 7.91 -9.19
CA ALA A 213 -10.19 8.65 -7.99
C ALA A 213 -9.84 10.17 -8.07
N GLY A 214 -9.24 10.61 -9.17
CA GLY A 214 -8.91 12.01 -9.45
C GLY A 214 -7.49 12.42 -9.07
N PHE A 215 -6.63 11.48 -8.67
CA PHE A 215 -5.23 11.77 -8.37
C PHE A 215 -4.40 11.85 -9.65
N SER A 216 -3.53 12.85 -9.74
CA SER A 216 -2.56 13.00 -10.82
C SER A 216 -1.14 12.80 -10.28
N LYS A 217 -0.29 12.07 -11.01
CA LYS A 217 1.11 11.88 -10.59
C LYS A 217 1.85 13.22 -10.69
N ARG A 218 2.42 13.68 -9.59
CA ARG A 218 3.22 14.91 -9.52
C ARG A 218 4.70 14.61 -9.77
N GLU A 219 5.26 13.63 -9.08
CA GLU A 219 6.68 13.26 -9.20
C GLU A 219 6.91 11.80 -8.80
N ASP A 220 7.95 11.20 -9.37
CA ASP A 220 8.49 9.93 -8.88
C ASP A 220 9.36 10.20 -7.65
N VAL A 221 9.27 9.35 -6.63
CA VAL A 221 10.02 9.49 -5.38
C VAL A 221 11.02 8.34 -5.27
N LYS A 222 12.28 8.66 -4.96
CA LYS A 222 13.31 7.64 -4.79
C LYS A 222 13.21 7.02 -3.40
N VAL A 223 13.06 5.71 -3.36
CA VAL A 223 13.10 4.91 -2.13
C VAL A 223 14.46 4.21 -2.05
N LEU A 224 15.05 4.17 -0.86
CA LEU A 224 16.32 3.49 -0.65
C LEU A 224 16.09 1.98 -0.63
N GLU A 225 16.82 1.25 -1.48
CA GLU A 225 16.86 -0.22 -1.40
C GLU A 225 17.62 -0.66 -0.15
N THR A 226 17.07 -1.64 0.55
CA THR A 226 17.65 -2.23 1.75
C THR A 226 17.69 -3.75 1.61
N GLU A 227 18.36 -4.44 2.54
CA GLU A 227 18.36 -5.91 2.59
C GLU A 227 16.97 -6.50 2.89
N VAL A 228 16.00 -5.69 3.33
CA VAL A 228 14.64 -6.13 3.67
C VAL A 228 13.62 -5.75 2.60
N LEU A 229 13.74 -4.53 2.06
CA LEU A 229 12.76 -3.93 1.18
C LEU A 229 13.42 -3.55 -0.15
N LYS A 230 12.90 -4.14 -1.24
CA LYS A 230 13.33 -3.89 -2.61
C LYS A 230 12.33 -2.96 -3.31
N PRO A 231 12.69 -1.70 -3.62
CA PRO A 231 11.79 -0.75 -4.25
C PRO A 231 11.33 -1.19 -5.63
N MET A 232 10.02 -1.15 -5.85
CA MET A 232 9.41 -1.43 -7.16
C MET A 232 8.88 -0.15 -7.81
N TYR A 233 8.21 0.69 -7.01
CA TYR A 233 7.64 1.95 -7.47
C TYR A 233 7.36 2.88 -6.30
N SER A 234 7.61 4.17 -6.48
CA SER A 234 7.13 5.17 -5.55
C SER A 234 6.91 6.50 -6.24
N ALA A 235 5.83 7.18 -5.88
CA ALA A 235 5.48 8.47 -6.43
C ALA A 235 4.63 9.29 -5.45
N LEU A 236 4.67 10.60 -5.65
CA LEU A 236 3.76 11.54 -5.04
C LEU A 236 2.66 11.90 -6.04
N PHE A 237 1.42 11.75 -5.61
CA PHE A 237 0.23 12.12 -6.34
C PHE A 237 -0.44 13.33 -5.69
N VAL A 238 -1.21 14.08 -6.48
CA VAL A 238 -1.95 15.26 -6.02
C VAL A 238 -3.37 15.24 -6.56
N LYS A 239 -4.31 15.64 -5.71
CA LYS A 239 -5.72 15.90 -6.05
C LYS A 239 -6.16 17.12 -5.27
N ASP A 240 -6.56 18.19 -5.97
CA ASP A 240 -6.85 19.49 -5.35
C ASP A 240 -5.67 19.93 -4.46
N ASP A 241 -5.91 20.19 -3.17
CA ASP A 241 -4.88 20.53 -2.18
C ASP A 241 -4.39 19.32 -1.35
N GLU A 242 -4.83 18.10 -1.68
CA GLU A 242 -4.42 16.86 -1.01
C GLU A 242 -3.27 16.16 -1.74
N TYR A 243 -2.29 15.71 -0.96
CA TYR A 243 -1.12 14.96 -1.41
C TYR A 243 -1.24 13.52 -1.00
N LEU A 244 -0.83 12.61 -1.88
CA LEU A 244 -0.86 11.17 -1.64
C LEU A 244 0.47 10.56 -2.07
N TYR A 245 1.29 10.18 -1.10
CA TYR A 245 2.48 9.38 -1.33
C TYR A 245 2.11 7.91 -1.45
N VAL A 246 2.65 7.21 -2.45
CA VAL A 246 2.45 5.78 -2.65
C VAL A 246 3.80 5.10 -2.85
N GLU A 247 3.98 3.94 -2.23
CA GLU A 247 5.18 3.11 -2.35
C GLU A 247 4.79 1.64 -2.46
N PHE A 248 5.38 0.95 -3.43
CA PHE A 248 5.35 -0.51 -3.60
C PHE A 248 6.79 -1.03 -3.43
N VAL A 249 6.97 -1.94 -2.48
CA VAL A 249 8.23 -2.62 -2.23
C VAL A 249 8.02 -4.12 -2.14
N GLU A 250 8.92 -4.90 -2.70
CA GLU A 250 9.00 -6.34 -2.44
C GLU A 250 9.67 -6.57 -1.09
N VAL A 251 9.13 -7.50 -0.31
CA VAL A 251 9.70 -7.95 0.97
C VAL A 251 10.60 -9.15 0.71
N GLU A 252 11.87 -9.02 1.06
CA GLU A 252 12.89 -9.99 0.65
C GLU A 252 12.60 -11.41 1.14
N GLY A 253 12.61 -12.36 0.19
CA GLY A 253 12.47 -13.79 0.47
C GLY A 253 11.07 -14.20 0.96
N MET A 254 10.04 -13.38 0.77
CA MET A 254 8.69 -13.66 1.30
C MET A 254 7.59 -13.86 0.26
N ASN A 255 7.87 -13.65 -1.03
CA ASN A 255 6.84 -13.60 -2.08
C ASN A 255 5.71 -12.61 -1.74
N LEU A 256 6.06 -11.50 -1.10
CA LEU A 256 5.13 -10.46 -0.65
C LEU A 256 5.56 -9.10 -1.19
N MET A 257 4.56 -8.29 -1.50
CA MET A 257 4.72 -6.87 -1.77
C MET A 257 4.03 -6.07 -0.68
N ARG A 258 4.74 -5.12 -0.08
CA ARG A 258 4.17 -4.12 0.83
C ARG A 258 3.79 -2.89 0.02
N VAL A 259 2.55 -2.43 0.20
CA VAL A 259 2.05 -1.18 -0.35
C VAL A 259 1.81 -0.21 0.79
N LEU A 260 2.41 0.97 0.72
CA LEU A 260 2.22 2.06 1.67
C LEU A 260 1.57 3.23 0.95
N MET A 261 0.58 3.84 1.58
CA MET A 261 -0.08 5.06 1.12
C MET A 261 -0.17 6.05 2.28
N ILE A 262 0.21 7.30 2.04
CA ILE A 262 0.19 8.38 3.04
C ILE A 262 -0.47 9.60 2.42
N MET A 263 -1.58 10.07 2.98
CA MET A 263 -2.37 11.19 2.46
C MET A 263 -2.52 12.33 3.47
N GLY A 264 -2.45 13.57 3.01
CA GLY A 264 -2.56 14.78 3.83
C GLY A 264 -2.05 16.03 3.09
N ASP A 265 -1.67 17.07 3.82
CA ASP A 265 -0.96 18.21 3.22
C ASP A 265 0.48 17.84 2.81
N GLU A 266 1.05 18.56 1.85
CA GLU A 266 2.37 18.23 1.28
C GLU A 266 3.47 18.08 2.35
N LYS A 267 3.50 18.99 3.33
CA LYS A 267 4.54 19.01 4.37
C LYS A 267 4.42 17.79 5.28
N THR A 268 3.20 17.48 5.72
CA THR A 268 2.95 16.31 6.58
C THR A 268 3.22 15.02 5.82
N VAL A 269 2.73 14.88 4.59
CA VAL A 269 2.94 13.68 3.77
C VAL A 269 4.43 13.41 3.54
N ARG A 270 5.21 14.43 3.17
CA ARG A 270 6.66 14.26 2.98
C ARG A 270 7.38 13.87 4.26
N ALA A 271 7.01 14.46 5.40
CA ALA A 271 7.64 14.11 6.68
C ALA A 271 7.35 12.67 7.10
N TYR A 272 6.13 12.19 6.90
CA TYR A 272 5.77 10.80 7.16
C TYR A 272 6.42 9.84 6.14
N ALA A 273 6.40 10.17 4.85
CA ALA A 273 7.09 9.37 3.82
C ALA A 273 8.59 9.24 4.12
N GLY A 274 9.25 10.33 4.53
CA GLY A 274 10.65 10.29 4.97
C GLY A 274 10.88 9.35 6.18
N ALA A 275 9.88 9.22 7.07
CA ALA A 275 9.97 8.33 8.23
C ALA A 275 9.90 6.85 7.85
N PHE A 276 9.05 6.49 6.89
CA PHE A 276 8.87 5.12 6.42
C PHE A 276 9.94 4.68 5.43
N SER A 277 10.32 5.56 4.52
CA SER A 277 11.08 5.18 3.32
C SER A 277 12.57 5.49 3.44
N SER A 278 12.99 6.20 4.50
CA SER A 278 14.33 6.81 4.59
C SER A 278 14.71 7.53 3.28
N ALA A 279 13.72 8.13 2.63
CA ALA A 279 13.91 8.93 1.43
C ALA A 279 14.68 10.21 1.84
N PRO A 280 15.70 10.62 1.07
CA PRO A 280 16.53 11.78 1.40
C PRO A 280 15.73 13.08 1.50
#